data_AF-C4Y640-F1
#
_entry.id   AF-C4Y640-F1
#
_cell.length_a   1.000
_cell.length_b   1.000
_cell.length_c   1.000
_cell.angle_alpha   90.00
_cell.angle_beta   90.00
_cell.angle_gamma   90.00
#
_symmetry.space_group_name_H-M   'P 1'
#
loop_
_entity.id
_entity.type
_entity.pdbx_description
1 polymer ?
#
loop_
_entity_poly.entity_id
_entity_poly.type
_entity_poly.pdbx_seq_one_letter_code
_entity_poly.pdbx_strand_id
1 'polypeptide(L)'
;MEKDSQVQMLQEMGFSNEQAITALRATGHDLTRAIAYLFGEEESKDLAPPTNAIDTSREDTVNISNPQELPDFLSQNVSGEASEIMPMGDSYHDEYSTRYEEDVQAMESGSLPDKENKVVYSSDDSSLEDMPFNGLGPNIKQEGHLFPIIVSSSSRYKIWVALLMILVKYPPFVEAVLSENNSTGFLRELQRIVYFVQNFHRSKRYYISADELFETLSDESEDYTDEDAVLNIYEQLIQYHEGLATVLRSWVESLEEEVTKDISVLEIYSDARRPTLYHNLNELFWQESFSKLGVVKYKSVAPIVTYQLVGDDQGYATPFEMDEYVYPEIYSDIALEEVKKDVEAMKQAKSDITKSRQRTMNLTLFEGKRIESLLNQTASVLEPHDEASSKDLRSVIKDLSDLRIKEAGIEQKLQQVSSGYELGHFDNVIKSVPDMRRYSLLGVIAEGKYYMRVEDTWVQMEDGIFVDFEDIQADVNNLTRNASNSVTLIYAAEIFFETLSSANASVSVASTQNDACEQNEESLQVNSETRPCIIKDTEKSPIPSQEIGALSQGNSDHENDQLSSSDSLRKHKSLEAEFLEEEQMIADSM
;
A
#
# COMPACT_ATOMS: atom_id res chain seq x y z
N MET A 1 -11.13 21.73 -44.08
CA MET A 1 -10.00 20.92 -44.57
C MET A 1 -9.92 19.56 -43.86
N GLU A 2 -10.51 19.37 -42.68
CA GLU A 2 -10.46 18.08 -41.97
C GLU A 2 -11.21 16.92 -42.67
N LYS A 3 -12.34 17.20 -43.34
CA LYS A 3 -13.20 16.15 -43.93
C LYS A 3 -12.47 15.27 -44.95
N ASP A 4 -11.63 15.87 -45.79
CA ASP A 4 -10.90 15.13 -46.83
C ASP A 4 -9.79 14.26 -46.21
N SER A 5 -9.20 14.73 -45.09
CA SER A 5 -8.22 13.98 -44.28
C SER A 5 -8.86 12.75 -43.62
N GLN A 6 -10.05 12.91 -43.02
CA GLN A 6 -10.79 11.80 -42.42
C GLN A 6 -11.21 10.74 -43.46
N VAL A 7 -11.62 11.17 -44.65
CA VAL A 7 -11.94 10.25 -45.76
C VAL A 7 -10.69 9.50 -46.24
N GLN A 8 -9.53 10.18 -46.34
CA GLN A 8 -8.27 9.54 -46.70
C GLN A 8 -7.83 8.51 -45.65
N MET A 9 -7.92 8.82 -44.36
CA MET A 9 -7.56 7.90 -43.28
C MET A 9 -8.44 6.63 -43.26
N LEU A 10 -9.75 6.76 -43.55
CA LEU A 10 -10.63 5.59 -43.74
C LEU A 10 -10.28 4.76 -44.99
N GLN A 11 -9.78 5.41 -46.06
CA GLN A 11 -9.29 4.70 -47.26
C GLN A 11 -7.98 3.97 -47.02
N GLU A 12 -7.08 4.54 -46.20
CA GLU A 12 -5.82 3.91 -45.79
C GLU A 12 -6.07 2.66 -44.93
N MET A 13 -7.19 2.60 -44.20
CA MET A 13 -7.69 1.39 -43.52
C MET A 13 -8.45 0.41 -44.44
N GLY A 14 -8.48 0.65 -45.75
CA GLY A 14 -9.00 -0.28 -46.75
C GLY A 14 -10.50 -0.13 -47.11
N PHE A 15 -11.21 0.85 -46.54
CA PHE A 15 -12.60 1.11 -46.89
C PHE A 15 -12.73 1.88 -48.21
N SER A 16 -13.78 1.62 -48.99
CA SER A 16 -14.00 2.36 -50.24
C SER A 16 -14.37 3.82 -49.96
N ASN A 17 -14.10 4.70 -50.93
CA ASN A 17 -14.42 6.14 -50.82
C ASN A 17 -15.91 6.38 -50.48
N GLU A 18 -16.81 5.61 -51.10
CA GLU A 18 -18.25 5.69 -50.86
C GLU A 18 -18.64 5.19 -49.46
N GLN A 19 -17.99 4.14 -48.95
CA GLN A 19 -18.16 3.67 -47.58
C GLN A 19 -17.68 4.71 -46.55
N ALA A 20 -16.47 5.26 -46.74
CA ALA A 20 -15.90 6.28 -45.87
C ALA A 20 -16.79 7.54 -45.79
N ILE A 21 -17.26 8.06 -46.92
CA ILE A 21 -18.18 9.21 -46.99
C ILE A 21 -19.53 8.88 -46.34
N THR A 22 -20.04 7.66 -46.51
CA THR A 22 -21.34 7.25 -45.95
C THR A 22 -21.26 7.09 -44.42
N ALA A 23 -20.22 6.45 -43.90
CA ALA A 23 -19.98 6.29 -42.48
C ALA A 23 -19.80 7.65 -41.78
N LEU A 24 -18.88 8.50 -42.27
CA LEU A 24 -18.70 9.86 -41.73
C LEU A 24 -19.97 10.71 -41.83
N ARG A 25 -20.88 10.45 -42.78
CA ARG A 25 -22.18 11.13 -42.84
C ARG A 25 -23.16 10.60 -41.80
N ALA A 26 -23.17 9.28 -41.55
CA ALA A 26 -24.03 8.65 -40.56
C ALA A 26 -23.67 9.06 -39.12
N THR A 27 -22.38 9.26 -38.85
CA THR A 27 -21.84 9.50 -37.49
C THR A 27 -21.56 10.98 -37.17
N GLY A 28 -21.93 11.91 -38.05
CA GLY A 28 -21.75 13.35 -37.81
C GLY A 28 -20.31 13.85 -37.97
N HIS A 29 -19.49 13.14 -38.77
CA HIS A 29 -18.06 13.38 -39.00
C HIS A 29 -17.13 13.09 -37.80
N ASP A 30 -17.62 12.26 -36.86
CA ASP A 30 -16.80 11.59 -35.86
C ASP A 30 -16.14 10.36 -36.50
N LEU A 31 -14.80 10.34 -36.50
CA LEU A 31 -13.99 9.29 -37.12
C LEU A 31 -14.08 7.97 -36.35
N THR A 32 -14.00 8.01 -35.01
CA THR A 32 -14.03 6.82 -34.15
C THR A 32 -15.36 6.09 -34.32
N ARG A 33 -16.46 6.86 -34.31
CA ARG A 33 -17.79 6.31 -34.61
C ARG A 33 -17.93 5.82 -36.04
N ALA A 34 -17.32 6.50 -37.02
CA ALA A 34 -17.36 6.06 -38.41
C ALA A 34 -16.67 4.70 -38.60
N ILE A 35 -15.61 4.42 -37.85
CA ILE A 35 -14.93 3.13 -37.82
C ILE A 35 -15.88 2.06 -37.24
N ALA A 36 -16.46 2.28 -36.06
CA ALA A 36 -17.43 1.35 -35.45
C ALA A 36 -18.63 1.04 -36.37
N TYR A 37 -19.18 2.08 -37.01
CA TYR A 37 -20.26 1.95 -37.99
C TYR A 37 -19.86 1.10 -39.22
N LEU A 38 -18.60 1.16 -39.68
CA LEU A 38 -18.09 0.36 -40.79
C LEU A 38 -17.88 -1.11 -40.42
N PHE A 39 -17.64 -1.41 -39.13
CA PHE A 39 -17.57 -2.78 -38.61
C PHE A 39 -18.93 -3.38 -38.21
N GLY A 40 -20.02 -2.60 -38.32
CA GLY A 40 -21.38 -3.06 -38.02
C GLY A 40 -21.75 -2.98 -36.53
N GLU A 41 -20.97 -2.26 -35.73
CA GLU A 41 -21.28 -1.98 -34.33
C GLU A 41 -22.29 -0.82 -34.25
N GLU A 42 -23.59 -1.15 -34.28
CA GLU A 42 -24.63 -0.15 -34.05
C GLU A 42 -24.67 0.24 -32.56
N GLU A 43 -24.08 1.39 -32.22
CA GLU A 43 -24.33 2.05 -30.92
C GLU A 43 -25.84 2.25 -30.74
N SER A 44 -26.44 1.50 -29.80
CA SER A 44 -27.83 1.72 -29.39
C SER A 44 -27.97 3.11 -28.78
N LYS A 45 -28.57 4.03 -29.52
CA LYS A 45 -28.91 5.37 -29.04
C LYS A 45 -29.93 5.29 -27.90
N ASP A 46 -29.44 5.29 -26.68
CA ASP A 46 -29.94 6.13 -25.58
C ASP A 46 -29.09 5.93 -24.31
N LEU A 47 -28.34 6.99 -23.94
CA LEU A 47 -28.06 7.50 -22.58
C LEU A 47 -26.74 8.31 -22.56
N ALA A 48 -26.70 9.35 -21.74
CA ALA A 48 -25.57 10.28 -21.60
C ALA A 48 -24.85 10.12 -20.23
N PRO A 49 -23.59 10.57 -20.09
CA PRO A 49 -22.62 10.05 -19.09
C PRO A 49 -22.53 10.99 -17.84
N PRO A 50 -21.72 10.73 -16.79
CA PRO A 50 -20.27 10.41 -16.78
C PRO A 50 -19.96 9.01 -16.16
N THR A 51 -18.72 8.50 -15.99
CA THR A 51 -17.34 9.04 -16.16
C THR A 51 -16.35 7.91 -16.53
N ASN A 52 -15.12 8.25 -16.93
CA ASN A 52 -13.85 7.49 -16.88
C ASN A 52 -13.89 5.94 -16.85
N ALA A 53 -13.54 5.32 -17.98
CA ALA A 53 -13.09 3.93 -18.05
C ALA A 53 -11.58 3.89 -18.43
N ILE A 54 -10.82 3.02 -17.76
CA ILE A 54 -9.44 2.67 -18.14
C ILE A 54 -9.47 1.37 -18.97
N ASP A 55 -8.53 1.32 -19.90
CA ASP A 55 -8.27 0.26 -20.89
C ASP A 55 -8.15 -1.16 -20.30
N THR A 56 -8.83 -2.12 -20.92
CA THR A 56 -8.53 -3.57 -20.79
C THR A 56 -8.76 -4.29 -22.12
N SER A 57 -7.90 -4.02 -23.10
CA SER A 57 -7.73 -4.92 -24.25
C SER A 57 -6.97 -6.20 -23.85
N ARG A 58 -7.68 -7.32 -23.71
CA ARG A 58 -7.10 -8.64 -23.40
C ARG A 58 -7.51 -9.66 -24.46
N GLU A 59 -6.74 -9.71 -25.56
CA GLU A 59 -6.92 -10.72 -26.61
C GLU A 59 -6.39 -12.08 -26.13
N ASP A 60 -7.30 -12.95 -25.68
CA ASP A 60 -6.97 -14.31 -25.28
C ASP A 60 -6.82 -15.21 -26.53
N THR A 61 -5.66 -15.10 -27.19
CA THR A 61 -5.23 -16.02 -28.24
C THR A 61 -3.97 -16.76 -27.80
N VAL A 62 -4.11 -18.07 -27.56
CA VAL A 62 -2.99 -18.93 -27.16
C VAL A 62 -2.03 -19.07 -28.34
N ASN A 63 -0.89 -18.38 -28.26
CA ASN A 63 0.13 -18.39 -29.30
C ASN A 63 0.97 -19.68 -29.18
N ILE A 64 0.59 -20.73 -29.91
CA ILE A 64 1.24 -22.05 -29.87
C ILE A 64 2.60 -21.98 -30.58
N SER A 65 3.65 -21.66 -29.82
CA SER A 65 5.02 -21.56 -30.33
C SER A 65 5.68 -22.91 -30.63
N ASN A 66 5.11 -24.03 -30.13
CA ASN A 66 5.66 -25.38 -30.30
C ASN A 66 4.69 -26.31 -31.07
N PRO A 67 4.91 -26.56 -32.38
CA PRO A 67 4.04 -27.42 -33.18
C PRO A 67 4.13 -28.92 -32.81
N GLN A 68 4.96 -29.32 -31.84
CA GLN A 68 5.08 -30.70 -31.35
C GLN A 68 4.14 -31.05 -30.18
N GLU A 69 3.41 -30.07 -29.62
CA GLU A 69 2.51 -30.29 -28.45
C GLU A 69 1.05 -30.59 -28.83
N LEU A 70 0.75 -30.76 -30.13
CA LEU A 70 -0.58 -31.17 -30.58
C LEU A 70 -0.83 -32.67 -30.28
N PRO A 71 -1.93 -33.03 -29.61
CA PRO A 71 -2.26 -34.44 -29.36
C PRO A 71 -2.45 -35.24 -30.65
N ASP A 72 -1.89 -36.46 -30.68
CA ASP A 72 -1.73 -37.35 -31.84
C ASP A 72 -3.04 -37.91 -32.46
N PHE A 73 -4.20 -37.32 -32.17
CA PHE A 73 -5.50 -37.78 -32.70
C PHE A 73 -5.71 -37.42 -34.19
N LEU A 74 -4.92 -36.48 -34.73
CA LEU A 74 -5.06 -36.00 -36.11
C LEU A 74 -4.11 -36.69 -37.12
N SER A 75 -3.15 -37.50 -36.66
CA SER A 75 -2.07 -38.06 -37.49
C SER A 75 -2.42 -39.40 -38.17
N GLN A 76 -3.53 -40.06 -37.82
CA GLN A 76 -3.84 -41.43 -38.30
C GLN A 76 -4.32 -41.55 -39.77
N ASN A 77 -4.35 -40.48 -40.57
CA ASN A 77 -4.84 -40.50 -41.95
C ASN A 77 -3.83 -40.01 -43.02
N VAL A 78 -2.53 -40.19 -42.81
CA VAL A 78 -1.54 -40.13 -43.91
C VAL A 78 -0.53 -41.28 -43.79
N SER A 79 -0.51 -42.16 -44.80
CA SER A 79 0.53 -43.18 -44.96
C SER A 79 1.78 -42.59 -45.63
N GLY A 80 2.97 -42.83 -45.08
CA GLY A 80 4.22 -42.48 -45.77
C GLY A 80 5.47 -42.74 -44.91
N GLU A 81 6.29 -43.67 -45.36
CA GLU A 81 7.59 -44.05 -44.77
C GLU A 81 8.56 -42.86 -44.64
N ALA A 82 9.29 -42.74 -43.52
CA ALA A 82 10.76 -42.98 -43.47
C ALA A 82 11.45 -42.50 -42.18
N SER A 83 12.39 -43.32 -41.69
CA SER A 83 13.60 -43.03 -40.88
C SER A 83 13.45 -42.29 -39.54
N GLU A 84 13.76 -42.91 -38.40
CA GLU A 84 15.13 -43.10 -37.87
C GLU A 84 15.97 -41.81 -37.74
N ILE A 85 16.19 -41.38 -36.49
CA ILE A 85 17.52 -41.30 -35.84
C ILE A 85 17.32 -41.17 -34.31
N MET A 86 18.26 -41.72 -33.55
CA MET A 86 18.24 -41.87 -32.07
C MET A 86 19.26 -40.89 -31.40
N PRO A 87 19.51 -40.91 -30.06
CA PRO A 87 19.63 -39.68 -29.27
C PRO A 87 21.05 -39.36 -28.79
N MET A 88 21.20 -38.18 -28.17
CA MET A 88 22.24 -37.73 -27.21
C MET A 88 21.75 -36.37 -26.68
N GLY A 89 22.04 -35.91 -25.47
CA GLY A 89 22.85 -36.46 -24.37
C GLY A 89 23.08 -35.35 -23.34
N ASP A 90 23.28 -35.71 -22.06
CA ASP A 90 23.33 -34.77 -20.94
C ASP A 90 24.47 -33.73 -21.01
N SER A 91 24.26 -32.57 -20.38
CA SER A 91 25.16 -31.98 -19.36
C SER A 91 24.96 -30.46 -19.23
N TYR A 92 24.22 -30.02 -18.21
CA TYR A 92 24.39 -28.66 -17.69
C TYR A 92 25.63 -28.61 -16.81
N HIS A 93 26.46 -27.59 -17.00
CA HIS A 93 27.57 -27.27 -16.12
C HIS A 93 27.57 -25.76 -15.87
N ASP A 94 27.69 -25.37 -14.60
CA ASP A 94 27.92 -23.99 -14.18
C ASP A 94 29.19 -23.42 -14.81
N GLU A 95 29.20 -22.11 -15.09
CA GLU A 95 30.19 -21.19 -14.51
C GLU A 95 29.86 -19.72 -14.90
N TYR A 96 29.38 -18.95 -13.91
CA TYR A 96 29.60 -17.50 -13.89
C TYR A 96 31.07 -17.23 -13.53
N SER A 97 31.76 -16.36 -14.26
CA SER A 97 32.53 -15.21 -13.73
C SER A 97 33.55 -14.66 -14.75
N THR A 98 33.97 -13.40 -14.51
CA THR A 98 35.10 -12.67 -15.13
C THR A 98 34.97 -12.24 -16.60
N ARG A 99 34.53 -10.99 -16.82
CA ARG A 99 35.17 -10.06 -17.77
C ARG A 99 34.69 -8.61 -17.61
N TYR A 100 35.49 -7.81 -16.89
CA TYR A 100 35.57 -6.36 -17.02
C TYR A 100 37.01 -5.94 -16.73
N GLU A 101 37.78 -5.66 -17.79
CA GLU A 101 38.98 -4.81 -17.84
C GLU A 101 39.53 -4.82 -19.29
N GLU A 102 40.29 -3.79 -19.68
CA GLU A 102 40.79 -3.47 -21.04
C GLU A 102 39.64 -3.05 -22.02
N ASP A 103 39.48 -1.78 -22.39
CA ASP A 103 40.45 -1.02 -23.19
C ASP A 103 40.36 0.52 -22.98
N VAL A 104 41.51 1.14 -22.73
CA VAL A 104 41.70 2.60 -22.87
C VAL A 104 43.03 2.86 -23.58
N GLN A 105 43.02 3.09 -24.89
CA GLN A 105 43.79 4.16 -25.55
C GLN A 105 43.62 4.29 -27.07
N ALA A 106 43.70 5.55 -27.52
CA ALA A 106 44.17 6.02 -28.82
C ALA A 106 43.37 5.74 -30.11
N MET A 107 42.70 6.80 -30.60
CA MET A 107 43.08 7.31 -31.93
C MET A 107 42.84 8.83 -32.06
N GLU A 108 43.87 9.54 -32.53
CA GLU A 108 43.81 10.96 -32.89
C GLU A 108 43.22 11.18 -34.29
N SER A 109 42.84 12.45 -34.54
CA SER A 109 42.69 13.12 -35.85
C SER A 109 41.41 12.88 -36.66
N GLY A 110 40.65 13.98 -36.85
CA GLY A 110 39.49 14.05 -37.74
C GLY A 110 38.75 15.39 -37.61
N SER A 111 38.97 16.33 -38.53
CA SER A 111 38.41 17.68 -38.49
C SER A 111 37.09 17.82 -39.28
N LEU A 112 36.02 18.31 -38.61
CA LEU A 112 34.93 19.22 -39.07
C LEU A 112 34.21 18.99 -40.43
N PRO A 113 32.98 19.50 -40.69
CA PRO A 113 32.15 20.42 -39.89
C PRO A 113 30.64 20.07 -39.72
N ASP A 114 29.96 20.91 -38.95
CA ASP A 114 28.55 21.36 -39.08
C ASP A 114 27.34 20.39 -38.97
N LYS A 115 26.55 20.65 -37.92
CA LYS A 115 25.06 20.70 -37.87
C LYS A 115 24.27 19.40 -38.09
N GLU A 116 23.56 18.95 -37.04
CA GLU A 116 22.14 19.29 -36.88
C GLU A 116 21.63 18.98 -35.45
N ASN A 117 20.47 19.52 -35.10
CA ASN A 117 19.91 19.55 -33.74
C ASN A 117 19.82 18.16 -33.07
N LYS A 118 20.54 17.99 -31.96
CA LYS A 118 20.15 17.04 -30.91
C LYS A 118 19.76 17.84 -29.67
N VAL A 119 18.46 17.93 -29.41
CA VAL A 119 17.94 18.46 -28.14
C VAL A 119 18.30 17.44 -27.07
N VAL A 120 19.39 17.70 -26.36
CA VAL A 120 19.72 17.01 -25.12
C VAL A 120 18.78 17.59 -24.07
N TYR A 121 17.81 16.80 -23.63
CA TYR A 121 17.14 17.03 -22.36
C TYR A 121 18.14 16.67 -21.27
N SER A 122 19.01 17.62 -20.91
CA SER A 122 19.68 17.61 -19.62
C SER A 122 18.62 17.98 -18.59
N SER A 123 18.11 16.97 -17.89
CA SER A 123 17.33 17.13 -16.66
C SER A 123 18.25 17.62 -15.54
N ASP A 124 18.76 18.85 -15.70
CA ASP A 124 19.27 19.67 -14.59
C ASP A 124 18.07 20.09 -13.74
N ASP A 125 17.55 19.18 -12.92
CA ASP A 125 16.64 19.52 -11.81
C ASP A 125 17.43 19.87 -10.53
N SER A 126 18.56 20.53 -10.73
CA SER A 126 19.44 21.09 -9.70
C SER A 126 18.89 22.40 -9.13
N SER A 127 17.56 22.53 -9.03
CA SER A 127 16.85 23.76 -8.68
C SER A 127 16.43 23.88 -7.20
N LEU A 128 16.73 22.84 -6.40
CA LEU A 128 16.36 22.72 -4.99
C LEU A 128 17.54 22.82 -4.00
N GLU A 129 18.75 23.09 -4.51
CA GLU A 129 19.87 23.53 -3.68
C GLU A 129 19.72 25.03 -3.32
N ASP A 130 20.12 25.40 -2.11
CA ASP A 130 20.01 26.75 -1.54
C ASP A 130 18.58 27.31 -1.35
N MET A 131 17.78 26.66 -0.50
CA MET A 131 16.96 27.40 0.46
C MET A 131 17.87 27.84 1.62
N PRO A 132 18.36 29.10 1.64
CA PRO A 132 19.40 29.51 2.58
C PRO A 132 18.87 29.49 4.01
N PHE A 133 19.58 28.75 4.86
CA PHE A 133 19.30 28.59 6.28
C PHE A 133 19.16 29.92 7.07
N ASN A 134 19.69 31.01 6.50
CA ASN A 134 19.52 32.39 6.94
C ASN A 134 18.05 32.90 6.97
N GLY A 135 17.08 32.16 6.43
CA GLY A 135 15.65 32.51 6.46
C GLY A 135 14.97 32.27 7.82
N LEU A 136 15.50 31.38 8.65
CA LEU A 136 14.96 31.13 9.99
C LEU A 136 15.29 32.30 10.93
N GLY A 137 14.25 33.07 11.27
CA GLY A 137 14.34 34.24 12.14
C GLY A 137 14.81 33.90 13.57
N PRO A 138 14.88 34.90 14.48
CA PRO A 138 15.42 34.71 15.82
C PRO A 138 14.74 33.55 16.55
N ASN A 139 15.52 32.62 17.11
CA ASN A 139 15.04 31.38 17.74
C ASN A 139 14.25 31.61 19.04
N ILE A 140 13.08 32.20 18.89
CA ILE A 140 12.12 32.58 19.92
C ILE A 140 10.78 32.01 19.50
N LYS A 141 10.18 31.20 20.37
CA LYS A 141 8.87 30.60 20.12
C LYS A 141 7.79 31.68 20.08
N GLN A 142 7.06 31.72 18.96
CA GLN A 142 5.91 32.59 18.75
C GLN A 142 4.62 31.78 18.87
N GLU A 143 3.48 32.44 18.97
CA GLU A 143 2.17 31.82 19.19
C GLU A 143 1.75 30.85 18.06
N GLY A 144 2.21 31.09 16.83
CA GLY A 144 1.98 30.18 15.69
C GLY A 144 2.93 28.97 15.60
N HIS A 145 3.94 28.84 16.47
CA HIS A 145 4.89 27.72 16.43
C HIS A 145 4.33 26.52 17.22
N LEU A 146 3.48 25.73 16.55
CA LEU A 146 2.74 24.62 17.15
C LEU A 146 3.60 23.38 17.43
N PHE A 147 4.56 23.07 16.54
CA PHE A 147 5.44 21.92 16.62
C PHE A 147 6.93 22.32 16.71
N PRO A 148 7.79 21.48 17.33
CA PRO A 148 9.24 21.67 17.30
C PRO A 148 9.79 21.40 15.90
N ILE A 149 10.88 22.09 15.56
CA ILE A 149 11.64 21.84 14.33
C ILE A 149 13.07 21.44 14.71
N ILE A 150 13.53 20.27 14.25
CA ILE A 150 14.96 19.94 14.23
C ILE A 150 15.52 20.48 12.93
N VAL A 151 16.74 21.02 12.97
CA VAL A 151 17.39 21.62 11.80
C VAL A 151 18.83 21.18 11.63
N SER A 152 19.29 21.14 10.38
CA SER A 152 20.69 20.97 10.01
C SER A 152 21.15 22.10 9.09
N SER A 153 22.42 22.48 9.24
CA SER A 153 23.14 23.36 8.34
C SER A 153 23.57 22.68 7.03
N SER A 154 23.53 21.34 6.95
CA SER A 154 23.89 20.57 5.75
C SER A 154 22.69 19.82 5.16
N SER A 155 22.55 19.88 3.84
CA SER A 155 21.54 19.14 3.06
C SER A 155 21.67 17.62 3.20
N ARG A 156 22.90 17.10 3.37
CA ARG A 156 23.17 15.64 3.51
C ARG A 156 22.46 14.98 4.70
N TYR A 157 22.00 15.78 5.66
CA TYR A 157 21.29 15.32 6.86
C TYR A 157 19.78 15.60 6.84
N LYS A 158 19.17 15.96 5.69
CA LYS A 158 17.71 16.13 5.58
C LYS A 158 16.95 14.87 6.02
N ILE A 159 17.36 13.69 5.54
CA ILE A 159 16.74 12.40 5.90
C ILE A 159 16.92 12.10 7.40
N TRP A 160 18.12 12.32 7.96
CA TRP A 160 18.38 12.22 9.40
C TRP A 160 17.42 13.09 10.22
N VAL A 161 17.22 14.35 9.82
CA VAL A 161 16.33 15.29 10.51
C VAL A 161 14.86 14.83 10.45
N ALA A 162 14.39 14.42 9.27
CA ALA A 162 13.03 13.90 9.09
C ALA A 162 12.79 12.64 9.92
N LEU A 163 13.71 11.68 9.87
CA LEU A 163 13.64 10.41 10.59
C LEU A 163 13.68 10.63 12.11
N LEU A 164 14.56 11.48 12.63
CA LEU A 164 14.59 11.83 14.05
C LEU A 164 13.32 12.56 14.50
N MET A 165 12.77 13.47 13.68
CA MET A 165 11.50 14.14 13.99
C MET A 165 10.36 13.13 14.17
N ILE A 166 10.27 12.13 13.29
CA ILE A 166 9.25 11.07 13.31
C ILE A 166 9.49 10.12 14.51
N LEU A 167 10.69 9.54 14.64
CA LEU A 167 11.03 8.59 15.72
C LEU A 167 10.80 9.16 17.13
N VAL A 168 11.14 10.43 17.35
CA VAL A 168 11.03 11.09 18.67
C VAL A 168 9.57 11.30 19.10
N LYS A 169 8.58 11.12 18.21
CA LYS A 169 7.17 11.06 18.61
C LYS A 169 6.80 9.77 19.34
N TYR A 170 7.55 8.68 19.12
CA TYR A 170 7.19 7.37 19.66
C TYR A 170 7.73 7.14 21.08
N PRO A 171 6.89 6.91 22.11
CA PRO A 171 7.36 6.85 23.49
C PRO A 171 8.44 5.79 23.79
N PRO A 172 8.38 4.54 23.28
CA PRO A 172 9.43 3.54 23.50
C PRO A 172 10.80 3.95 22.94
N PHE A 173 10.84 4.70 21.82
CA PHE A 173 12.09 5.28 21.32
C PHE A 173 12.62 6.35 22.28
N VAL A 174 11.75 7.25 22.74
CA VAL A 174 12.07 8.29 23.72
C VAL A 174 12.56 7.70 25.04
N GLU A 175 11.87 6.68 25.56
CA GLU A 175 12.22 5.99 26.80
C GLU A 175 13.57 5.28 26.67
N ALA A 176 13.79 4.54 25.59
CA ALA A 176 15.08 3.90 25.33
C ALA A 176 16.23 4.92 25.27
N VAL A 177 16.07 6.04 24.56
CA VAL A 177 17.09 7.10 24.48
C VAL A 177 17.33 7.78 25.82
N LEU A 178 16.28 8.09 26.60
CA LEU A 178 16.38 8.84 27.85
C LEU A 178 16.74 7.97 29.08
N SER A 179 16.57 6.64 29.02
CA SER A 179 16.95 5.74 30.12
C SER A 179 18.45 5.47 30.20
N GLU A 180 19.18 5.65 29.09
CA GLU A 180 20.61 5.33 28.99
C GLU A 180 21.50 6.42 29.59
N ASN A 181 22.61 6.03 30.20
CA ASN A 181 23.54 7.01 30.78
C ASN A 181 24.33 7.73 29.68
N ASN A 182 24.49 9.05 29.78
CA ASN A 182 25.08 9.95 28.77
C ASN A 182 26.59 9.72 28.54
N SER A 183 26.97 8.54 28.06
CA SER A 183 28.33 8.02 27.95
C SER A 183 29.11 8.58 26.76
N THR A 184 28.44 8.78 25.62
CA THR A 184 29.02 9.30 24.37
C THR A 184 28.59 10.74 24.09
N GLY A 185 29.34 11.45 23.24
CA GLY A 185 28.95 12.77 22.74
C GLY A 185 27.66 12.71 21.93
N PHE A 186 27.59 11.75 21.00
CA PHE A 186 26.41 11.46 20.18
C PHE A 186 25.15 11.27 21.04
N LEU A 187 25.19 10.35 22.02
CA LEU A 187 24.01 10.06 22.86
C LEU A 187 23.56 11.29 23.65
N ARG A 188 24.49 12.13 24.12
CA ARG A 188 24.15 13.38 24.82
C ARG A 188 23.38 14.34 23.92
N GLU A 189 23.82 14.54 22.68
CA GLU A 189 23.16 15.44 21.74
C GLU A 189 21.84 14.85 21.22
N LEU A 190 21.76 13.54 21.03
CA LEU A 190 20.50 12.84 20.72
C LEU A 190 19.49 13.04 21.85
N GLN A 191 19.87 12.77 23.10
CA GLN A 191 19.05 13.01 24.29
C GLN A 191 18.62 14.48 24.42
N ARG A 192 19.50 15.43 24.07
CA ARG A 192 19.17 16.87 24.06
C ARG A 192 18.06 17.19 23.04
N ILE A 193 18.15 16.63 21.84
CA ILE A 193 17.15 16.76 20.78
C ILE A 193 15.82 16.12 21.22
N VAL A 194 15.85 14.88 21.70
CA VAL A 194 14.69 14.16 22.23
C VAL A 194 14.00 14.96 23.34
N TYR A 195 14.76 15.44 24.32
CA TYR A 195 14.24 16.24 25.42
C TYR A 195 13.61 17.56 24.94
N PHE A 196 14.21 18.24 23.96
CA PHE A 196 13.66 19.47 23.37
C PHE A 196 12.31 19.24 22.69
N VAL A 197 12.19 18.22 21.85
CA VAL A 197 10.96 17.88 21.13
C VAL A 197 9.84 17.50 22.11
N GLN A 198 10.15 16.64 23.09
CA GLN A 198 9.18 16.20 24.11
C GLN A 198 8.75 17.33 25.06
N ASN A 199 9.66 18.24 25.40
CA ASN A 199 9.36 19.40 26.27
C ASN A 199 9.06 20.68 25.49
N PHE A 200 8.68 20.58 24.21
CA PHE A 200 8.50 21.74 23.33
C PHE A 200 7.48 22.77 23.85
N HIS A 201 6.46 22.32 24.59
CA HIS A 201 5.48 23.20 25.24
C HIS A 201 6.11 24.11 26.32
N ARG A 202 7.24 23.73 26.92
CA ARG A 202 8.01 24.52 27.91
C ARG A 202 9.16 25.32 27.30
N SER A 203 9.52 25.01 26.05
CA SER A 203 10.64 25.65 25.37
C SER A 203 10.33 27.09 24.98
N LYS A 204 11.31 27.97 25.16
CA LYS A 204 11.32 29.34 24.60
C LYS A 204 11.88 29.41 23.18
N ARG A 205 12.50 28.33 22.69
CA ARG A 205 13.05 28.16 21.33
C ARG A 205 12.04 27.42 20.47
N TYR A 206 11.95 27.76 19.18
CA TYR A 206 11.09 27.03 18.23
C TYR A 206 11.82 25.93 17.46
N TYR A 207 13.14 26.04 17.31
CA TYR A 207 13.98 25.01 16.70
C TYR A 207 15.20 24.62 17.54
N ILE A 208 15.79 23.47 17.22
CA ILE A 208 17.08 23.00 17.74
C ILE A 208 17.97 22.51 16.59
N SER A 209 19.23 22.96 16.56
CA SER A 209 20.21 22.42 15.61
C SER A 209 20.67 21.02 16.05
N ALA A 210 20.78 20.14 15.05
CA ALA A 210 21.37 18.81 15.14
C ALA A 210 22.81 18.78 14.60
N ASP A 211 23.41 19.91 14.23
CA ASP A 211 24.78 19.95 13.67
C ASP A 211 25.80 19.37 14.66
N GLU A 212 25.68 19.66 15.95
CA GLU A 212 26.52 19.07 17.01
C GLU A 212 26.31 17.55 17.19
N LEU A 213 25.17 16.99 16.77
CA LEU A 213 24.98 15.54 16.69
C LEU A 213 25.76 14.98 15.49
N PHE A 214 25.62 15.62 14.34
CA PHE A 214 26.26 15.18 13.10
C PHE A 214 27.79 15.36 13.10
N GLU A 215 28.33 16.35 13.81
CA GLU A 215 29.77 16.48 14.09
C GLU A 215 30.35 15.30 14.89
N THR A 216 29.51 14.50 15.56
CA THR A 216 29.95 13.30 16.30
C THR A 216 29.81 12.00 15.50
N LEU A 217 29.14 12.04 14.35
CA LEU A 217 29.20 10.96 13.37
C LEU A 217 30.57 11.00 12.69
N SER A 218 31.17 9.83 12.48
CA SER A 218 32.41 9.73 11.70
C SER A 218 32.15 10.16 10.26
N ASP A 219 33.04 10.99 9.70
CA ASP A 219 33.05 11.41 8.29
C ASP A 219 33.33 10.25 7.30
N GLU A 220 33.31 9.00 7.80
CA GLU A 220 33.23 7.74 7.02
C GLU A 220 31.84 7.52 6.41
N SER A 221 30.89 8.44 6.61
CA SER A 221 29.75 8.61 5.71
C SER A 221 30.26 9.08 4.35
N GLU A 222 30.66 8.12 3.51
CA GLU A 222 30.72 8.30 2.05
C GLU A 222 29.36 8.81 1.53
N ASP A 223 29.33 9.27 0.27
CA ASP A 223 28.10 9.78 -0.36
C ASP A 223 27.07 8.64 -0.51
N TYR A 224 26.31 8.36 0.55
CA TYR A 224 25.22 7.39 0.53
C TYR A 224 24.21 7.76 -0.55
N THR A 225 23.77 6.77 -1.30
CA THR A 225 22.54 6.90 -2.09
C THR A 225 21.38 7.20 -1.14
N ASP A 226 20.39 7.96 -1.60
CA ASP A 226 19.17 8.22 -0.82
C ASP A 226 18.37 6.92 -0.53
N GLU A 227 18.70 5.84 -1.25
CA GLU A 227 18.23 4.47 -1.04
C GLU A 227 18.81 3.88 0.25
N ASP A 228 20.12 3.83 0.44
CA ASP A 228 20.72 3.19 1.63
C ASP A 228 20.70 4.10 2.88
N ALA A 229 20.35 5.38 2.72
CA ALA A 229 20.44 6.39 3.78
C ALA A 229 19.69 6.00 5.07
N VAL A 230 18.44 5.52 4.98
CA VAL A 230 17.61 5.17 6.15
C VAL A 230 18.17 3.97 6.91
N LEU A 231 18.63 2.94 6.20
CA LEU A 231 19.25 1.76 6.78
C LEU A 231 20.53 2.15 7.55
N ASN A 232 21.42 2.91 6.91
CA ASN A 232 22.64 3.42 7.53
C ASN A 232 22.37 4.29 8.77
N ILE A 233 21.32 5.13 8.75
CA ILE A 233 20.90 5.90 9.93
C ILE A 233 20.53 4.98 11.10
N TYR A 234 19.75 3.93 10.84
CA TYR A 234 19.36 2.96 11.87
C TYR A 234 20.56 2.16 12.39
N GLU A 235 21.47 1.73 11.53
CA GLU A 235 22.70 1.04 11.96
C GLU A 235 23.56 1.92 12.87
N GLN A 236 23.79 3.18 12.50
CA GLN A 236 24.54 4.13 13.32
C GLN A 236 23.83 4.44 14.65
N LEU A 237 22.51 4.67 14.64
CA LEU A 237 21.72 4.88 15.85
C LEU A 237 21.86 3.70 16.84
N ILE A 238 21.81 2.46 16.32
CA ILE A 238 21.94 1.24 17.14
C ILE A 238 23.40 1.00 17.57
N GLN A 239 24.39 1.35 16.73
CA GLN A 239 25.81 1.25 17.06
C GLN A 239 26.20 2.19 18.21
N TYR A 240 25.70 3.43 18.21
CA TYR A 240 25.93 4.39 19.29
C TYR A 240 25.00 4.19 20.49
N HIS A 241 23.88 3.49 20.33
CA HIS A 241 22.95 3.14 21.42
C HIS A 241 22.31 1.76 21.21
N GLU A 242 22.93 0.72 21.77
CA GLU A 242 22.49 -0.68 21.67
C GLU A 242 21.04 -0.89 22.16
N GLY A 243 20.55 -0.08 23.11
CA GLY A 243 19.17 -0.15 23.60
C GLY A 243 18.13 0.06 22.49
N LEU A 244 18.45 0.85 21.46
CA LEU A 244 17.58 1.07 20.30
C LEU A 244 17.38 -0.18 19.45
N ALA A 245 18.25 -1.19 19.53
CA ALA A 245 18.05 -2.47 18.83
C ALA A 245 16.70 -3.10 19.20
N THR A 246 16.27 -2.98 20.47
CA THR A 246 14.98 -3.51 20.94
C THR A 246 13.76 -2.77 20.40
N VAL A 247 13.94 -1.54 19.92
CA VAL A 247 12.88 -0.67 19.39
C VAL A 247 12.81 -0.73 17.86
N LEU A 248 13.95 -0.92 17.19
CA LEU A 248 14.12 -0.80 15.75
C LEU A 248 14.39 -2.11 15.00
N ARG A 249 14.86 -3.19 15.65
CA ARG A 249 15.18 -4.46 14.97
C ARG A 249 14.08 -5.51 15.13
N SER A 250 13.41 -5.83 14.04
CA SER A 250 12.54 -7.00 13.95
C SER A 250 13.38 -8.25 13.67
N TRP A 251 12.87 -9.43 14.02
CA TRP A 251 13.53 -10.71 13.78
C TRP A 251 12.67 -11.58 12.88
N VAL A 252 13.21 -11.98 11.74
CA VAL A 252 12.58 -12.89 10.77
C VAL A 252 13.32 -14.23 10.79
N GLU A 253 12.58 -15.33 10.72
CA GLU A 253 13.14 -16.67 10.57
C GLU A 253 12.61 -17.35 9.30
N SER A 254 13.50 -18.10 8.63
CA SER A 254 13.21 -18.98 7.50
C SER A 254 13.35 -20.42 7.97
N LEU A 255 12.24 -21.16 7.98
CA LEU A 255 12.22 -22.57 8.38
C LEU A 255 12.87 -23.49 7.34
N GLU A 256 12.94 -23.08 6.07
CA GLU A 256 13.57 -23.86 4.98
C GLU A 256 15.09 -23.76 5.02
N GLU A 257 15.63 -22.62 5.44
CA GLU A 257 17.08 -22.35 5.51
C GLU A 257 17.65 -22.54 6.92
N GLU A 258 16.79 -22.71 7.94
CA GLU A 258 17.13 -22.69 9.38
C GLU A 258 17.85 -21.39 9.83
N VAL A 259 17.68 -20.29 9.07
CA VAL A 259 18.29 -18.98 9.35
C VAL A 259 17.32 -18.08 10.12
N THR A 260 17.85 -17.36 11.10
CA THR A 260 17.20 -16.19 11.72
C THR A 260 18.02 -14.94 11.41
N LYS A 261 17.40 -13.90 10.86
CA LYS A 261 18.04 -12.62 10.51
C LYS A 261 17.28 -11.47 11.18
N ASP A 262 18.00 -10.46 11.67
CA ASP A 262 17.44 -9.19 12.09
C ASP A 262 17.25 -8.24 10.90
N ILE A 263 16.14 -7.50 10.93
CA ILE A 263 15.72 -6.56 9.89
C ILE A 263 15.28 -5.27 10.59
N SER A 264 15.94 -4.16 10.25
CA SER A 264 15.64 -2.82 10.76
C SER A 264 14.82 -1.99 9.77
N VAL A 265 15.11 -2.14 8.47
CA VAL A 265 14.35 -1.60 7.34
C VAL A 265 14.03 -2.74 6.39
N LEU A 266 12.80 -2.79 5.87
CA LEU A 266 12.43 -3.73 4.80
C LEU A 266 12.33 -2.96 3.47
N GLU A 267 13.32 -3.17 2.62
CA GLU A 267 13.37 -2.64 1.26
C GLU A 267 12.39 -3.37 0.33
N ILE A 268 11.72 -2.61 -0.52
CA ILE A 268 10.78 -3.07 -1.54
C ILE A 268 11.22 -2.42 -2.86
N TYR A 269 11.92 -3.19 -3.69
CA TYR A 269 12.40 -2.75 -5.00
C TYR A 269 11.26 -2.45 -5.98
N SER A 270 11.55 -1.60 -6.96
CA SER A 270 10.59 -1.09 -7.95
C SER A 270 9.92 -2.19 -8.80
N ASP A 271 10.66 -3.26 -9.11
CA ASP A 271 10.26 -4.40 -9.94
C ASP A 271 9.34 -5.39 -9.21
N ALA A 272 9.60 -5.60 -7.91
CA ALA A 272 8.77 -6.37 -7.00
C ALA A 272 7.52 -5.61 -6.51
N ARG A 273 7.46 -4.29 -6.74
CA ARG A 273 6.45 -3.40 -6.15
C ARG A 273 5.01 -3.73 -6.59
N ARG A 274 4.20 -4.11 -5.61
CA ARG A 274 2.74 -4.34 -5.74
C ARG A 274 1.94 -3.13 -5.19
N PRO A 275 0.62 -3.00 -5.50
CA PRO A 275 -0.16 -1.83 -5.12
C PRO A 275 -0.20 -1.51 -3.62
N THR A 276 -0.43 -2.51 -2.75
CA THR A 276 -0.55 -2.29 -1.30
C THR A 276 0.57 -2.96 -0.51
N LEU A 277 0.82 -2.51 0.71
CA LEU A 277 1.88 -3.06 1.56
C LEU A 277 1.70 -4.57 1.81
N TYR A 278 0.48 -5.03 2.08
CA TYR A 278 0.20 -6.46 2.24
C TYR A 278 0.47 -7.30 0.99
N HIS A 279 0.28 -6.76 -0.22
CA HIS A 279 0.67 -7.50 -1.43
C HIS A 279 2.18 -7.68 -1.53
N ASN A 280 2.96 -6.64 -1.18
CA ASN A 280 4.42 -6.70 -1.15
C ASN A 280 4.91 -7.69 -0.07
N LEU A 281 4.34 -7.63 1.13
CA LEU A 281 4.67 -8.55 2.23
C LEU A 281 4.25 -10.00 1.93
N ASN A 282 3.11 -10.23 1.28
CA ASN A 282 2.70 -11.55 0.82
C ASN A 282 3.72 -12.13 -0.17
N GLU A 283 4.21 -11.33 -1.12
CA GLU A 283 5.23 -11.78 -2.08
C GLU A 283 6.54 -12.13 -1.38
N LEU A 284 7.03 -11.24 -0.50
CA LEU A 284 8.31 -11.40 0.21
C LEU A 284 8.30 -12.58 1.20
N PHE A 285 7.22 -12.79 1.94
CA PHE A 285 7.16 -13.85 2.97
C PHE A 285 6.64 -15.18 2.43
N TRP A 286 5.61 -15.18 1.58
CA TRP A 286 4.83 -16.39 1.24
C TRP A 286 4.68 -16.68 -0.26
N GLN A 287 5.09 -15.74 -1.12
CA GLN A 287 4.90 -15.72 -2.58
C GLN A 287 3.42 -15.61 -3.00
N GLU A 288 3.14 -15.08 -4.20
CA GLU A 288 1.79 -14.79 -4.74
C GLU A 288 0.78 -15.97 -4.64
N SER A 289 1.26 -17.21 -4.66
CA SER A 289 0.45 -18.43 -4.57
C SER A 289 0.27 -18.99 -3.15
N PHE A 290 0.84 -18.33 -2.13
CA PHE A 290 1.01 -18.85 -0.77
C PHE A 290 1.66 -20.24 -0.78
N SER A 291 2.70 -20.41 -1.60
CA SER A 291 3.48 -21.65 -1.73
C SER A 291 4.48 -21.79 -0.59
N LYS A 292 4.99 -20.66 -0.06
CA LYS A 292 5.88 -20.60 1.11
C LYS A 292 5.15 -20.16 2.40
N LEU A 293 3.84 -20.44 2.51
CA LEU A 293 3.03 -20.03 3.65
C LEU A 293 3.58 -20.56 4.98
N GLY A 294 3.99 -19.63 5.87
CA GLY A 294 4.60 -19.94 7.16
C GLY A 294 6.04 -20.45 7.11
N VAL A 295 6.68 -20.49 5.94
CA VAL A 295 8.10 -20.85 5.79
C VAL A 295 8.98 -19.69 6.24
N VAL A 296 8.70 -18.49 5.75
CA VAL A 296 9.29 -17.24 6.25
C VAL A 296 8.25 -16.56 7.15
N LYS A 297 8.68 -16.09 8.32
CA LYS A 297 7.82 -15.46 9.32
C LYS A 297 8.58 -14.55 10.29
N TYR A 298 7.89 -13.58 10.88
CA TYR A 298 8.39 -12.85 12.03
C TYR A 298 8.41 -13.74 13.27
N LYS A 299 9.60 -13.85 13.86
CA LYS A 299 9.84 -14.39 15.21
C LYS A 299 9.51 -13.35 16.28
N SER A 300 9.78 -12.07 15.98
CA SER A 300 9.45 -10.92 16.82
C SER A 300 9.36 -9.67 15.95
N VAL A 301 8.26 -8.93 16.04
CA VAL A 301 8.10 -7.63 15.37
C VAL A 301 8.50 -6.51 16.33
N ALA A 302 9.40 -5.64 15.88
CA ALA A 302 9.87 -4.50 16.65
C ALA A 302 8.74 -3.48 16.93
N PRO A 303 8.84 -2.67 18.00
CA PRO A 303 7.91 -1.57 18.26
C PRO A 303 7.81 -0.55 17.12
N ILE A 304 8.86 -0.32 16.34
CA ILE A 304 8.84 0.46 15.10
C ILE A 304 9.21 -0.47 13.94
N VAL A 305 8.47 -0.37 12.83
CA VAL A 305 8.76 -1.08 11.58
C VAL A 305 8.80 -0.07 10.44
N THR A 306 9.83 -0.17 9.60
CA THR A 306 10.07 0.76 8.50
C THR A 306 10.14 0.01 7.18
N TYR A 307 9.33 0.45 6.23
CA TYR A 307 9.30 -0.09 4.87
C TYR A 307 9.81 0.98 3.91
N GLN A 308 10.75 0.63 3.05
CA GLN A 308 11.36 1.56 2.11
C GLN A 308 11.06 1.11 0.69
N LEU A 309 10.25 1.89 -0.02
CA LEU A 309 10.00 1.72 -1.45
C LEU A 309 11.23 2.29 -2.16
N VAL A 310 12.11 1.40 -2.64
CA VAL A 310 13.37 1.77 -3.31
C VAL A 310 13.07 2.22 -4.73
N GLY A 311 13.76 3.27 -5.17
CA GLY A 311 13.60 3.84 -6.51
C GLY A 311 14.22 2.98 -7.61
N ASP A 312 13.90 3.27 -8.87
CA ASP A 312 14.69 2.86 -10.04
C ASP A 312 14.38 3.80 -11.21
N ASP A 313 15.40 4.49 -11.71
CA ASP A 313 15.32 5.42 -12.86
C ASP A 313 14.85 4.75 -14.17
N GLN A 314 14.95 3.43 -14.28
CA GLN A 314 14.64 2.68 -15.51
C GLN A 314 13.31 1.92 -15.43
N GLY A 315 12.65 1.90 -14.27
CA GLY A 315 11.46 1.10 -14.01
C GLY A 315 10.13 1.75 -14.42
N TYR A 316 9.15 0.93 -14.79
CA TYR A 316 7.73 1.30 -14.64
C TYR A 316 7.20 0.62 -13.37
N ALA A 317 7.03 1.38 -12.30
CA ALA A 317 6.52 0.86 -11.03
C ALA A 317 4.99 0.97 -10.96
N THR A 318 4.38 -0.01 -10.31
CA THR A 318 2.96 0.07 -9.93
C THR A 318 2.79 1.21 -8.91
N PRO A 319 1.81 2.11 -9.07
CA PRO A 319 1.54 3.14 -8.06
C PRO A 319 1.18 2.48 -6.73
N PHE A 320 1.71 3.03 -5.64
CA PHE A 320 1.53 2.49 -4.30
C PHE A 320 0.36 3.16 -3.58
N GLU A 321 -0.42 2.34 -2.90
CA GLU A 321 -1.51 2.71 -1.99
C GLU A 321 -1.06 2.37 -0.57
N MET A 322 -0.88 3.39 0.28
CA MET A 322 -0.55 3.21 1.69
C MET A 322 -1.81 2.88 2.50
N ASP A 323 -1.61 2.12 3.57
CA ASP A 323 -2.59 1.87 4.62
C ASP A 323 -2.24 2.71 5.85
N GLU A 324 -3.21 3.37 6.50
CA GLU A 324 -2.94 4.05 7.79
C GLU A 324 -2.55 3.07 8.91
N TYR A 325 -3.08 1.84 8.87
CA TYR A 325 -2.95 0.84 9.91
C TYR A 325 -2.53 -0.50 9.32
N VAL A 326 -1.49 -1.10 9.90
CA VAL A 326 -0.96 -2.40 9.46
C VAL A 326 -0.78 -3.35 10.65
N TYR A 327 -0.78 -4.65 10.35
CA TYR A 327 -0.61 -5.71 11.35
C TYR A 327 0.50 -6.67 10.89
N PRO A 328 1.79 -6.33 11.07
CA PRO A 328 2.90 -7.16 10.60
C PRO A 328 2.92 -8.55 11.27
N GLU A 329 2.29 -8.68 12.45
CA GLU A 329 2.13 -9.95 13.17
C GLU A 329 1.24 -10.98 12.46
N ILE A 330 0.53 -10.60 11.39
CA ILE A 330 -0.10 -11.55 10.44
C ILE A 330 0.95 -12.52 9.88
N TYR A 331 2.18 -12.05 9.66
CA TYR A 331 3.30 -12.86 9.18
C TYR A 331 4.06 -13.58 10.31
N SER A 332 3.43 -13.78 11.47
CA SER A 332 4.00 -14.53 12.61
C SER A 332 3.22 -15.81 12.91
N ASP A 333 3.74 -16.66 13.82
CA ASP A 333 3.03 -17.86 14.28
C ASP A 333 1.67 -17.56 14.96
N ILE A 334 1.44 -16.32 15.41
CA ILE A 334 0.21 -15.92 16.13
C ILE A 334 -1.02 -16.04 15.22
N ALA A 335 -0.90 -15.64 13.95
CA ALA A 335 -2.00 -15.61 12.98
C ALA A 335 -2.02 -16.80 12.02
N LEU A 336 -0.91 -17.57 11.94
CA LEU A 336 -0.64 -18.53 10.87
C LEU A 336 -1.76 -19.56 10.63
N GLU A 337 -2.40 -20.07 11.68
CA GLU A 337 -3.47 -21.08 11.53
C GLU A 337 -4.77 -20.50 10.95
N GLU A 338 -5.14 -19.27 11.31
CA GLU A 338 -6.30 -18.59 10.73
C GLU A 338 -5.99 -18.11 9.31
N VAL A 339 -4.76 -17.65 9.03
CA VAL A 339 -4.32 -17.35 7.65
C VAL A 339 -4.36 -18.61 6.76
N LYS A 340 -3.88 -19.77 7.24
CA LYS A 340 -3.97 -21.03 6.49
C LYS A 340 -5.41 -21.36 6.09
N LYS A 341 -6.33 -21.25 7.03
CA LYS A 341 -7.76 -21.49 6.83
C LYS A 341 -8.39 -20.53 5.81
N ASP A 342 -8.06 -19.24 5.86
CA ASP A 342 -8.53 -18.26 4.86
C ASP A 342 -7.89 -18.51 3.47
N VAL A 343 -6.60 -18.89 3.41
CA VAL A 343 -5.92 -19.28 2.17
C VAL A 343 -6.49 -20.58 1.58
N GLU A 344 -6.86 -21.56 2.41
CA GLU A 344 -7.54 -22.78 1.98
C GLU A 344 -8.95 -22.48 1.43
N ALA A 345 -9.73 -21.64 2.12
CA ALA A 345 -11.02 -21.16 1.64
C ALA A 345 -10.89 -20.41 0.30
N MET A 346 -9.87 -19.56 0.16
CA MET A 346 -9.57 -18.85 -1.08
C MET A 346 -9.18 -19.80 -2.23
N LYS A 347 -8.33 -20.80 -1.95
CA LYS A 347 -7.94 -21.84 -2.94
C LYS A 347 -9.13 -22.70 -3.36
N GLN A 348 -10.02 -23.06 -2.43
CA GLN A 348 -11.26 -23.77 -2.71
C GLN A 348 -12.20 -22.92 -3.59
N ALA A 349 -12.44 -21.66 -3.23
CA ALA A 349 -13.27 -20.74 -4.01
C ALA A 349 -12.74 -20.55 -5.45
N LYS A 350 -11.43 -20.35 -5.63
CA LYS A 350 -10.78 -20.30 -6.95
C LYS A 350 -10.95 -21.59 -7.76
N SER A 351 -10.84 -22.75 -7.10
CA SER A 351 -11.13 -24.07 -7.70
C SER A 351 -12.57 -24.14 -8.21
N ASP A 352 -13.53 -23.71 -7.39
CA ASP A 352 -14.95 -23.87 -7.70
C ASP A 352 -15.44 -22.86 -8.75
N ILE A 353 -14.88 -21.65 -8.78
CA ILE A 353 -15.02 -20.71 -9.91
C ILE A 353 -14.51 -21.36 -11.20
N THR A 354 -13.33 -21.99 -11.17
CA THR A 354 -12.76 -22.65 -12.37
C THR A 354 -13.63 -23.81 -12.84
N LYS A 355 -14.19 -24.62 -11.91
CA LYS A 355 -15.16 -25.69 -12.24
C LYS A 355 -16.44 -25.13 -12.86
N SER A 356 -17.02 -24.07 -12.30
CA SER A 356 -18.25 -23.46 -12.84
C SER A 356 -18.00 -22.82 -14.21
N ARG A 357 -16.86 -22.15 -14.41
CA ARG A 357 -16.40 -21.69 -15.74
C ARG A 357 -16.28 -22.83 -16.74
N GLN A 358 -15.68 -23.96 -16.34
CA GLN A 358 -15.58 -25.13 -17.20
C GLN A 358 -16.96 -25.73 -17.55
N ARG A 359 -17.91 -25.77 -16.60
CA ARG A 359 -19.30 -26.16 -16.87
C ARG A 359 -19.97 -25.20 -17.85
N THR A 360 -19.85 -23.89 -17.64
CA THR A 360 -20.36 -22.86 -18.57
C THR A 360 -19.74 -22.96 -19.96
N MET A 361 -18.44 -23.28 -20.05
CA MET A 361 -17.76 -23.55 -21.32
C MET A 361 -18.32 -24.81 -22.00
N ASN A 362 -18.51 -25.92 -21.27
CA ASN A 362 -19.08 -27.16 -21.80
C ASN A 362 -20.56 -27.03 -22.20
N LEU A 363 -21.33 -26.15 -21.55
CA LEU A 363 -22.71 -25.82 -21.92
C LEU A 363 -22.80 -24.90 -23.14
N THR A 364 -21.73 -24.18 -23.48
CA THR A 364 -21.71 -23.27 -24.63
C THR A 364 -21.02 -23.86 -25.86
N LEU A 365 -20.00 -24.70 -25.69
CA LEU A 365 -19.16 -25.22 -26.75
C LEU A 365 -19.13 -26.76 -26.79
N PHE A 366 -19.29 -27.30 -28.00
CA PHE A 366 -19.06 -28.71 -28.32
C PHE A 366 -18.15 -28.78 -29.56
N GLU A 367 -17.01 -29.46 -29.47
CA GLU A 367 -16.00 -29.55 -30.55
C GLU A 367 -15.62 -28.16 -31.13
N GLY A 368 -15.53 -27.13 -30.28
CA GLY A 368 -15.23 -25.75 -30.68
C GLY A 368 -16.39 -24.99 -31.35
N LYS A 369 -17.57 -25.60 -31.51
CA LYS A 369 -18.77 -24.97 -32.08
C LYS A 369 -19.77 -24.62 -30.99
N ARG A 370 -20.49 -23.50 -31.17
CA ARG A 370 -21.56 -23.09 -30.24
C ARG A 370 -22.74 -24.07 -30.32
N ILE A 371 -23.06 -24.74 -29.21
CA ILE A 371 -24.11 -25.77 -29.13
C ILE A 371 -25.46 -25.20 -29.59
N GLU A 372 -25.82 -24.01 -29.10
CA GLU A 372 -27.03 -23.29 -29.47
C GLU A 372 -27.14 -23.04 -30.99
N SER A 373 -26.03 -22.74 -31.68
CA SER A 373 -26.02 -22.55 -33.13
C SER A 373 -26.29 -23.86 -33.88
N LEU A 374 -25.64 -24.95 -33.45
CA LEU A 374 -25.81 -26.28 -34.03
C LEU A 374 -27.23 -26.84 -33.82
N LEU A 375 -27.81 -26.65 -32.63
CA LEU A 375 -29.17 -27.05 -32.33
C LEU A 375 -30.20 -26.20 -33.10
N ASN A 376 -30.03 -24.88 -33.17
CA ASN A 376 -30.91 -24.01 -33.96
C ASN A 376 -30.87 -24.39 -35.45
N GLN A 377 -29.68 -24.61 -36.01
CA GLN A 377 -29.52 -25.03 -37.42
C GLN A 377 -30.23 -26.37 -37.67
N THR A 378 -30.08 -27.34 -36.75
CA THR A 378 -30.68 -28.67 -36.89
C THR A 378 -32.20 -28.62 -36.73
N ALA A 379 -32.72 -27.82 -35.79
CA ALA A 379 -34.15 -27.59 -35.61
C ALA A 379 -34.77 -26.94 -36.86
N SER A 380 -34.11 -25.96 -37.48
CA SER A 380 -34.55 -25.33 -38.74
C SER A 380 -34.54 -26.29 -39.94
N VAL A 381 -33.62 -27.25 -39.99
CA VAL A 381 -33.59 -28.29 -41.04
C VAL A 381 -34.69 -29.35 -40.84
N LEU A 382 -35.05 -29.65 -39.60
CA LEU A 382 -36.11 -30.62 -39.27
C LEU A 382 -37.52 -30.05 -39.33
N GLU A 383 -37.71 -28.74 -39.10
CA GLU A 383 -39.01 -28.04 -39.11
C GLU A 383 -39.93 -28.38 -40.32
N PRO A 384 -39.46 -28.49 -41.58
CA PRO A 384 -40.31 -28.88 -42.72
C PRO A 384 -40.60 -30.39 -42.85
N HIS A 385 -39.97 -31.25 -42.03
CA HIS A 385 -40.04 -32.71 -42.13
C HIS A 385 -40.62 -33.40 -40.89
N ASP A 386 -40.32 -32.88 -39.70
CA ASP A 386 -40.82 -33.35 -38.41
C ASP A 386 -40.88 -32.18 -37.41
N GLU A 387 -42.07 -31.57 -37.33
CA GLU A 387 -42.36 -30.45 -36.42
C GLU A 387 -42.19 -30.85 -34.94
N ALA A 388 -42.43 -32.11 -34.58
CA ALA A 388 -42.28 -32.57 -33.20
C ALA A 388 -40.81 -32.58 -32.80
N SER A 389 -39.95 -33.23 -33.59
CA SER A 389 -38.49 -33.23 -33.33
C SER A 389 -37.88 -31.82 -33.37
N SER A 390 -38.35 -30.94 -34.25
CA SER A 390 -37.90 -29.54 -34.28
C SER A 390 -38.27 -28.78 -32.98
N LYS A 391 -39.49 -29.01 -32.48
CA LYS A 391 -39.96 -28.41 -31.23
C LYS A 391 -39.20 -28.94 -30.01
N ASP A 392 -38.92 -30.24 -29.96
CA ASP A 392 -38.17 -30.87 -28.87
C ASP A 392 -36.71 -30.34 -28.81
N LEU A 393 -36.06 -30.14 -29.97
CA LEU A 393 -34.76 -29.46 -30.04
C LEU A 393 -34.83 -28.01 -29.53
N ARG A 394 -35.90 -27.28 -29.83
CA ARG A 394 -36.11 -25.92 -29.32
C ARG A 394 -36.35 -25.88 -27.80
N SER A 395 -36.96 -26.91 -27.19
CA SER A 395 -36.98 -27.02 -25.72
C SER A 395 -35.58 -27.29 -25.16
N VAL A 396 -34.79 -28.18 -25.75
CA VAL A 396 -33.40 -28.43 -25.28
C VAL A 396 -32.54 -27.16 -25.36
N ILE A 397 -32.72 -26.31 -26.38
CA ILE A 397 -32.05 -25.00 -26.45
C ILE A 397 -32.47 -24.10 -25.28
N LYS A 398 -33.77 -24.07 -24.94
CA LYS A 398 -34.27 -23.31 -23.81
C LYS A 398 -33.70 -23.84 -22.49
N ASP A 399 -33.71 -25.16 -22.29
CA ASP A 399 -33.21 -25.80 -21.08
C ASP A 399 -31.70 -25.55 -20.89
N LEU A 400 -30.91 -25.58 -21.98
CA LEU A 400 -29.50 -25.16 -21.99
C LEU A 400 -29.33 -23.67 -21.62
N SER A 401 -30.21 -22.79 -22.12
CA SER A 401 -30.15 -21.36 -21.78
C SER A 401 -30.49 -21.11 -20.30
N ASP A 402 -31.49 -21.81 -19.76
CA ASP A 402 -31.88 -21.73 -18.35
C ASP A 402 -30.77 -22.30 -17.44
N LEU A 403 -30.14 -23.42 -17.82
CA LEU A 403 -28.96 -23.97 -17.13
C LEU A 403 -27.75 -23.01 -17.17
N ARG A 404 -27.50 -22.35 -18.31
CA ARG A 404 -26.42 -21.34 -18.41
C ARG A 404 -26.67 -20.14 -17.50
N ILE A 405 -27.93 -19.71 -17.36
CA ILE A 405 -28.31 -18.64 -16.42
C ILE A 405 -28.12 -19.12 -14.97
N LYS A 406 -28.46 -20.38 -14.65
CA LYS A 406 -28.20 -20.96 -13.31
C LYS A 406 -26.71 -21.00 -12.98
N GLU A 407 -25.86 -21.54 -13.87
CA GLU A 407 -24.40 -21.61 -13.66
C GLU A 407 -23.76 -20.21 -13.63
N ALA A 408 -24.16 -19.26 -14.48
CA ALA A 408 -23.68 -17.88 -14.39
C ALA A 408 -24.05 -17.20 -13.06
N GLY A 409 -25.25 -17.51 -12.52
CA GLY A 409 -25.65 -17.06 -11.18
C GLY A 409 -24.87 -17.74 -10.04
N ILE A 410 -24.35 -18.96 -10.25
CA ILE A 410 -23.43 -19.63 -9.33
C ILE A 410 -22.04 -18.98 -9.42
N GLU A 411 -21.50 -18.77 -10.63
CA GLU A 411 -20.22 -18.08 -10.84
C GLU A 411 -20.22 -16.69 -10.20
N GLN A 412 -21.28 -15.90 -10.38
CA GLN A 412 -21.39 -14.57 -9.75
C GLN A 412 -21.39 -14.64 -8.22
N LYS A 413 -22.09 -15.61 -7.62
CA LYS A 413 -22.06 -15.83 -6.16
C LYS A 413 -20.67 -16.25 -5.68
N LEU A 414 -20.01 -17.17 -6.39
CA LEU A 414 -18.65 -17.61 -6.07
C LEU A 414 -17.64 -16.47 -6.23
N GLN A 415 -17.79 -15.59 -7.22
CA GLN A 415 -16.99 -14.37 -7.35
C GLN A 415 -17.21 -13.41 -6.18
N GLN A 416 -18.45 -13.17 -5.75
CA GLN A 416 -18.73 -12.35 -4.56
C GLN A 416 -18.15 -12.93 -3.27
N VAL A 417 -18.16 -14.25 -3.12
CA VAL A 417 -17.49 -14.94 -2.01
C VAL A 417 -15.96 -14.79 -2.15
N SER A 418 -15.40 -14.97 -3.34
CA SER A 418 -13.96 -14.86 -3.59
C SER A 418 -13.40 -13.45 -3.48
N SER A 419 -14.17 -12.40 -3.77
CA SER A 419 -13.77 -11.00 -3.50
C SER A 419 -13.70 -10.70 -2.01
N GLY A 420 -14.47 -11.42 -1.19
CA GLY A 420 -14.33 -11.40 0.28
C GLY A 420 -13.04 -12.05 0.80
N TYR A 421 -12.24 -12.69 -0.07
CA TYR A 421 -10.93 -13.28 0.21
C TYR A 421 -9.84 -12.69 -0.71
N GLU A 422 -9.92 -11.40 -1.04
CA GLU A 422 -8.88 -10.73 -1.83
C GLU A 422 -7.51 -10.80 -1.13
N LEU A 423 -6.45 -11.02 -1.92
CA LEU A 423 -5.07 -11.06 -1.41
C LEU A 423 -4.78 -9.75 -0.66
N GLY A 424 -4.30 -9.86 0.57
CA GLY A 424 -3.91 -8.71 1.39
C GLY A 424 -5.03 -8.07 2.23
N HIS A 425 -6.30 -8.45 2.05
CA HIS A 425 -7.38 -8.04 2.95
C HIS A 425 -7.60 -9.08 4.07
N PHE A 426 -6.67 -9.11 5.02
CA PHE A 426 -6.68 -9.99 6.20
C PHE A 426 -7.71 -9.63 7.28
N ASP A 427 -8.77 -8.92 6.89
CA ASP A 427 -9.82 -8.38 7.75
C ASP A 427 -10.48 -9.41 8.66
N ASN A 428 -10.65 -10.65 8.16
CA ASN A 428 -11.24 -11.75 8.91
C ASN A 428 -10.26 -12.30 9.97
N VAL A 429 -8.98 -12.44 9.60
CA VAL A 429 -7.89 -12.84 10.51
C VAL A 429 -7.69 -11.81 11.62
N ILE A 430 -7.70 -10.51 11.27
CA ILE A 430 -7.61 -9.40 12.25
C ILE A 430 -8.78 -9.43 13.24
N LYS A 431 -9.98 -9.80 12.79
CA LYS A 431 -11.17 -9.93 13.65
C LYS A 431 -11.19 -11.23 14.46
N SER A 432 -10.52 -12.29 14.00
CA SER A 432 -10.48 -13.60 14.70
C SER A 432 -9.33 -13.73 15.71
N VAL A 433 -8.24 -12.98 15.53
CA VAL A 433 -7.04 -13.03 16.38
C VAL A 433 -6.85 -11.68 17.11
N PRO A 434 -7.50 -11.47 18.28
CA PRO A 434 -7.57 -10.16 18.94
C PRO A 434 -6.25 -9.70 19.59
N ASP A 435 -5.28 -10.60 19.77
CA ASP A 435 -4.01 -10.30 20.44
C ASP A 435 -2.96 -9.66 19.52
N MET A 436 -3.27 -9.46 18.23
CA MET A 436 -2.34 -8.85 17.27
C MET A 436 -2.18 -7.35 17.50
N ARG A 437 -0.93 -6.88 17.57
CA ARG A 437 -0.57 -5.48 17.70
C ARG A 437 -0.89 -4.73 16.40
N ARG A 438 -1.77 -3.73 16.49
CA ARG A 438 -2.00 -2.73 15.45
C ARG A 438 -0.81 -1.78 15.38
N TYR A 439 -0.34 -1.48 14.18
CA TYR A 439 0.69 -0.46 13.94
C TYR A 439 0.06 0.68 13.17
N SER A 440 0.25 1.92 13.63
CA SER A 440 -0.20 3.13 12.93
C SER A 440 0.95 3.78 12.18
N LEU A 441 0.67 4.33 11.00
CA LEU A 441 1.64 5.12 10.24
C LEU A 441 1.98 6.39 11.05
N LEU A 442 3.26 6.56 11.38
CA LEU A 442 3.78 7.65 12.20
C LEU A 442 4.34 8.79 11.33
N GLY A 443 4.91 8.44 10.18
CA GLY A 443 5.47 9.40 9.23
C GLY A 443 5.82 8.77 7.89
N VAL A 444 5.91 9.64 6.89
CA VAL A 444 6.31 9.33 5.51
C VAL A 444 7.46 10.26 5.14
N ILE A 445 8.58 9.70 4.69
CA ILE A 445 9.71 10.46 4.13
C ILE A 445 9.72 10.17 2.63
N ALA A 446 9.64 11.23 1.83
CA ALA A 446 9.76 11.18 0.38
C ALA A 446 10.90 12.10 -0.06
N GLU A 447 11.30 11.99 -1.31
CA GLU A 447 12.30 12.89 -1.89
C GLU A 447 11.84 14.36 -1.79
N GLY A 448 12.60 15.15 -1.02
CA GLY A 448 12.31 16.58 -0.83
C GLY A 448 10.96 16.90 -0.17
N LYS A 449 10.34 15.96 0.55
CA LYS A 449 9.15 16.18 1.42
C LYS A 449 9.12 15.18 2.58
N TYR A 450 8.66 15.60 3.75
CA TYR A 450 8.27 14.63 4.79
C TYR A 450 7.02 15.05 5.57
N TYR A 451 6.23 14.04 5.90
CA TYR A 451 4.95 14.13 6.58
C TYR A 451 5.04 13.40 7.92
N MET A 452 4.47 13.98 8.97
CA MET A 452 4.48 13.42 10.31
C MET A 452 3.09 13.50 10.91
N ARG A 453 2.65 12.42 11.57
CA ARG A 453 1.40 12.40 12.33
C ARG A 453 1.58 13.13 13.66
N VAL A 454 0.72 14.09 13.92
CA VAL A 454 0.63 14.85 15.17
C VAL A 454 -0.78 14.68 15.71
N GLU A 455 -0.90 13.85 16.75
CA GLU A 455 -2.20 13.40 17.29
C GLU A 455 -3.01 12.71 16.17
N ASP A 456 -4.19 13.24 15.83
CA ASP A 456 -5.06 12.74 14.76
C ASP A 456 -4.95 13.54 13.45
N THR A 457 -3.93 14.40 13.32
CA THR A 457 -3.72 15.25 12.13
C THR A 457 -2.36 15.00 11.50
N TRP A 458 -2.24 15.18 10.18
CA TRP A 458 -0.94 15.14 9.50
C TRP A 458 -0.39 16.55 9.26
N VAL A 459 0.94 16.65 9.33
CA VAL A 459 1.67 17.89 9.04
C VAL A 459 2.74 17.62 8.00
N GLN A 460 2.72 18.35 6.89
CA GLN A 460 3.84 18.44 5.96
C GLN A 460 4.86 19.41 6.56
N MET A 461 6.02 18.89 6.97
CA MET A 461 6.88 19.57 7.94
C MET A 461 7.73 20.71 7.38
N GLU A 462 7.90 20.77 6.06
CA GLU A 462 8.71 21.79 5.37
C GLU A 462 7.95 23.12 5.25
N ASP A 463 6.69 23.05 4.80
CA ASP A 463 5.79 24.20 4.73
C ASP A 463 5.09 24.48 6.09
N GLY A 464 5.05 23.49 6.98
CA GLY A 464 4.37 23.57 8.27
C GLY A 464 2.84 23.55 8.16
N ILE A 465 2.32 22.95 7.09
CA ILE A 465 0.90 22.94 6.73
C ILE A 465 0.24 21.65 7.25
N PHE A 466 -0.99 21.76 7.74
CA PHE A 466 -1.85 20.60 8.04
C PHE A 466 -2.43 20.05 6.74
N VAL A 467 -2.33 18.73 6.55
CA VAL A 467 -2.68 18.02 5.32
C VAL A 467 -3.59 16.85 5.68
N ASP A 468 -4.53 16.49 4.81
CA ASP A 468 -5.41 15.32 5.00
C ASP A 468 -4.70 14.03 4.50
N PHE A 469 -5.06 12.85 5.02
CA PHE A 469 -4.35 11.61 4.66
C PHE A 469 -4.48 11.29 3.16
N GLU A 470 -5.61 11.61 2.55
CA GLU A 470 -5.89 11.44 1.13
C GLU A 470 -4.94 12.24 0.22
N ASP A 471 -4.49 13.42 0.66
CA ASP A 471 -3.52 14.23 -0.09
C ASP A 471 -2.12 13.59 -0.03
N ILE A 472 -1.73 13.03 1.13
CA ILE A 472 -0.45 12.29 1.29
C ILE A 472 -0.49 10.99 0.47
N GLN A 473 -1.63 10.30 0.45
CA GLN A 473 -1.88 9.14 -0.40
C GLN A 473 -1.74 9.51 -1.88
N ALA A 474 -2.31 10.63 -2.31
CA ALA A 474 -2.17 11.12 -3.69
C ALA A 474 -0.72 11.48 -4.03
N ASP A 475 0.00 12.18 -3.14
CA ASP A 475 1.41 12.51 -3.32
C ASP A 475 2.28 11.24 -3.44
N VAL A 476 2.13 10.26 -2.53
CA VAL A 476 2.89 8.99 -2.60
C VAL A 476 2.54 8.15 -3.82
N ASN A 477 1.26 8.09 -4.21
CA ASN A 477 0.83 7.41 -5.44
C ASN A 477 1.47 8.04 -6.68
N ASN A 478 1.51 9.38 -6.76
CA ASN A 478 2.13 10.12 -7.85
C ASN A 478 3.67 9.93 -7.89
N LEU A 479 4.35 9.98 -6.75
CA LEU A 479 5.80 9.77 -6.63
C LEU A 479 6.18 8.34 -7.03
N THR A 480 5.46 7.34 -6.51
CA THR A 480 5.77 5.92 -6.76
C THR A 480 5.44 5.47 -8.19
N ARG A 481 4.57 6.18 -8.92
CA ARG A 481 4.19 5.88 -10.31
C ARG A 481 5.34 6.03 -11.31
N ASN A 482 6.30 6.91 -11.05
CA ASN A 482 7.44 7.16 -11.95
C ASN A 482 8.64 6.25 -11.68
N ALA A 483 8.54 5.34 -10.70
CA ALA A 483 9.59 4.46 -10.17
C ALA A 483 10.83 5.15 -9.55
N SER A 484 11.30 6.29 -10.07
CA SER A 484 12.54 6.97 -9.67
C SER A 484 12.62 7.32 -8.17
N ASN A 485 11.52 7.77 -7.57
CA ASN A 485 11.57 8.40 -6.26
C ASN A 485 11.44 7.36 -5.13
N SER A 486 12.35 7.40 -4.16
CA SER A 486 12.27 6.57 -2.95
C SER A 486 11.23 7.12 -1.97
N VAL A 487 10.52 6.23 -1.28
CA VAL A 487 9.52 6.58 -0.25
C VAL A 487 9.67 5.66 0.95
N THR A 488 9.90 6.23 2.13
CA THR A 488 10.05 5.51 3.40
C THR A 488 8.80 5.69 4.25
N LEU A 489 8.18 4.57 4.63
CA LEU A 489 6.98 4.50 5.46
C LEU A 489 7.36 3.99 6.85
N ILE A 490 7.11 4.80 7.88
CA ILE A 490 7.50 4.48 9.27
C ILE A 490 6.23 4.22 10.07
N TYR A 491 6.07 2.97 10.51
CA TYR A 491 4.93 2.52 11.32
C TYR A 491 5.38 2.22 12.75
N ALA A 492 4.51 2.48 13.71
CA ALA A 492 4.78 2.22 15.12
C ALA A 492 3.64 1.46 15.80
N ALA A 493 3.98 0.49 16.66
CA ALA A 493 3.01 -0.32 17.37
C ALA A 493 2.19 0.55 18.32
N GLU A 494 0.86 0.47 18.24
CA GLU A 494 -0.01 1.21 19.13
C GLU A 494 0.17 0.74 20.58
N ILE A 495 0.49 1.69 21.44
CA ILE A 495 0.67 1.45 22.86
C ILE A 495 -0.71 1.57 23.49
N PHE A 496 -1.33 0.44 23.81
CA PHE A 496 -2.55 0.42 24.62
C PHE A 496 -2.23 0.94 26.03
N PHE A 497 -2.44 2.25 26.23
CA PHE A 497 -2.14 2.99 27.47
C PHE A 497 -2.98 2.59 28.70
N GLU A 498 -3.79 1.52 28.61
CA GLU A 498 -4.71 1.05 29.66
C GLU A 498 -4.02 0.77 31.01
N THR A 499 -2.71 0.51 31.03
CA THR A 499 -1.95 0.25 32.26
C THR A 499 -1.25 1.48 32.86
N LEU A 500 -0.76 2.42 32.03
CA LEU A 500 0.11 3.52 32.49
C LEU A 500 -0.61 4.66 33.21
N SER A 501 -1.91 4.85 32.98
CA SER A 501 -2.73 5.84 33.71
C SER A 501 -2.76 5.56 35.23
N SER A 502 -2.52 4.31 35.66
CA SER A 502 -2.44 3.93 37.07
C SER A 502 -1.06 4.18 37.72
N ALA A 503 0.03 4.22 36.95
CA ALA A 503 1.39 4.31 37.47
C ALA A 503 1.83 5.77 37.75
N ASN A 504 1.50 6.68 36.83
CA ASN A 504 1.95 8.08 36.88
C ASN A 504 1.30 8.94 37.97
N ALA A 505 0.33 8.39 38.72
CA ALA A 505 -0.25 9.04 39.90
C ALA A 505 0.66 8.98 41.16
N SER A 506 1.78 8.25 41.12
CA SER A 506 2.62 7.98 42.30
C SER A 506 4.00 8.65 42.34
N VAL A 507 4.47 9.24 41.23
CA VAL A 507 5.77 9.95 41.18
C VAL A 507 5.62 11.41 41.64
N SER A 508 5.05 11.60 42.83
CA SER A 508 5.04 12.92 43.49
C SER A 508 6.40 13.17 44.15
N VAL A 509 7.27 13.87 43.43
CA VAL A 509 8.40 14.71 43.92
C VAL A 509 8.78 14.47 45.39
N ALA A 510 9.78 13.63 45.61
CA ALA A 510 10.50 13.58 46.89
C ALA A 510 11.40 14.83 47.02
N SER A 511 10.80 15.97 47.38
CA SER A 511 11.53 17.18 47.71
C SER A 511 12.20 17.03 49.08
N THR A 512 13.53 16.96 49.08
CA THR A 512 14.35 16.87 50.29
C THR A 512 14.18 18.15 51.13
N GLN A 513 13.44 18.05 52.24
CA GLN A 513 13.43 19.09 53.26
C GLN A 513 14.79 19.14 53.96
N ASN A 514 15.62 20.12 53.59
CA ASN A 514 16.79 20.53 54.37
C ASN A 514 16.46 21.82 55.13
N ASP A 515 15.72 21.71 56.23
CA ASP A 515 15.55 22.78 57.21
C ASP A 515 16.61 22.63 58.33
N ALA A 516 17.67 23.45 58.28
CA ALA A 516 18.37 24.03 59.45
C ALA A 516 19.72 24.67 59.05
N CYS A 517 19.80 26.01 59.05
CA CYS A 517 20.65 26.72 60.02
C CYS A 517 20.56 28.26 59.87
N GLU A 518 20.29 28.89 61.01
CA GLU A 518 20.91 30.13 61.50
C GLU A 518 20.93 31.40 60.62
N GLN A 519 19.99 32.28 60.97
CA GLN A 519 20.12 33.73 61.12
C GLN A 519 21.56 34.29 61.05
N ASN A 520 21.73 35.36 60.27
CA ASN A 520 22.45 36.53 60.76
C ASN A 520 21.82 37.80 60.20
N GLU A 521 21.57 38.75 61.11
CA GLU A 521 21.23 40.13 60.77
C GLU A 521 22.50 40.87 60.34
N GLU A 522 22.45 41.68 59.28
CA GLU A 522 22.98 43.04 59.40
C GLU A 522 22.34 44.00 58.40
N SER A 523 22.18 45.24 58.86
CA SER A 523 21.41 46.30 58.23
C SER A 523 22.15 47.01 57.10
N LEU A 524 21.41 47.59 56.14
CA LEU A 524 21.59 49.01 55.80
C LEU A 524 20.33 49.62 55.15
N GLN A 525 19.92 50.77 55.67
CA GLN A 525 18.81 51.60 55.19
C GLN A 525 19.27 52.51 54.04
N VAL A 526 18.40 52.85 53.08
CA VAL A 526 18.16 54.25 52.64
C VAL A 526 16.70 54.41 52.16
N ASN A 527 16.11 55.54 52.53
CA ASN A 527 14.80 56.11 52.12
C ASN A 527 14.67 56.26 50.57
N SER A 528 13.57 56.67 49.93
CA SER A 528 12.27 57.31 50.26
C SER A 528 11.30 56.94 49.09
N GLU A 529 9.99 57.25 49.01
CA GLU A 529 9.25 58.43 49.46
C GLU A 529 7.72 58.15 49.39
N THR A 530 6.93 58.74 50.30
CA THR A 530 5.46 58.58 50.36
C THR A 530 4.74 59.71 49.63
N ARG A 531 3.54 59.45 49.04
CA ARG A 531 2.27 60.23 49.22
C ARG A 531 1.08 59.66 48.41
N PRO A 532 -0.19 60.03 48.70
CA PRO A 532 -1.23 59.00 48.95
C PRO A 532 -2.64 59.27 48.35
N CYS A 533 -3.62 58.49 48.80
CA CYS A 533 -5.09 58.62 48.61
C CYS A 533 -5.58 58.21 47.20
N ILE A 534 -6.83 57.78 46.96
CA ILE A 534 -8.12 58.07 47.61
C ILE A 534 -9.02 56.81 47.67
N ILE A 535 -9.84 56.70 48.73
CA ILE A 535 -10.93 55.71 48.89
C ILE A 535 -12.16 56.11 48.05
N LYS A 536 -12.79 55.16 47.36
CA LYS A 536 -14.24 55.17 47.10
C LYS A 536 -14.84 53.76 47.14
N ASP A 537 -15.91 53.61 47.92
CA ASP A 537 -16.76 52.43 48.05
C ASP A 537 -17.75 52.28 46.86
N THR A 538 -18.69 51.33 47.02
CA THR A 538 -19.95 51.12 46.28
C THR A 538 -19.81 50.51 44.86
N GLU A 539 -20.59 49.50 44.43
CA GLU A 539 -21.85 48.91 44.94
C GLU A 539 -21.89 47.36 44.85
N LYS A 540 -22.81 46.74 45.62
CA LYS A 540 -23.25 45.35 45.46
C LYS A 540 -24.43 45.27 44.47
N SER A 541 -24.52 44.21 43.68
CA SER A 541 -25.79 43.70 43.13
C SER A 541 -25.68 42.23 42.66
N PRO A 542 -26.79 41.49 42.50
CA PRO A 542 -26.84 40.10 42.97
C PRO A 542 -26.91 39.01 41.89
N ILE A 543 -26.58 37.79 42.32
CA ILE A 543 -26.78 36.53 41.60
C ILE A 543 -28.27 36.11 41.72
N PRO A 544 -28.96 35.74 40.62
CA PRO A 544 -30.23 35.04 40.69
C PRO A 544 -30.03 33.52 40.67
N SER A 545 -30.40 32.84 41.75
CA SER A 545 -30.60 31.39 41.73
C SER A 545 -31.93 31.07 41.05
N GLN A 546 -31.95 30.15 40.08
CA GLN A 546 -33.19 29.57 39.56
C GLN A 546 -33.40 28.15 40.07
N GLU A 547 -34.65 27.87 40.43
CA GLU A 547 -35.14 26.59 40.90
C GLU A 547 -35.26 25.60 39.73
N ILE A 548 -34.97 24.32 39.98
CA ILE A 548 -35.48 23.21 39.16
C ILE A 548 -36.27 22.29 40.08
N GLY A 549 -37.58 22.23 39.84
CA GLY A 549 -38.51 21.37 40.57
C GLY A 549 -38.46 19.92 40.09
N ALA A 550 -38.83 19.00 40.97
CA ALA A 550 -38.91 17.58 40.68
C ALA A 550 -40.24 17.17 40.00
N LEU A 551 -40.18 16.10 39.20
CA LEU A 551 -41.14 14.98 39.06
C LEU A 551 -41.28 14.50 37.60
N SER A 552 -40.82 13.28 37.32
CA SER A 552 -41.69 12.21 36.79
C SER A 552 -41.01 10.86 36.94
N GLN A 553 -41.80 9.83 37.26
CA GLN A 553 -41.39 8.43 37.14
C GLN A 553 -41.53 7.98 35.68
N GLY A 554 -40.77 6.96 35.30
CA GLY A 554 -40.89 6.27 34.01
C GLY A 554 -40.08 4.97 34.04
N ASN A 555 -40.78 3.82 34.11
CA ASN A 555 -40.16 2.51 33.97
C ASN A 555 -39.84 2.25 32.49
N SER A 556 -38.70 1.63 32.21
CA SER A 556 -38.58 0.65 31.14
C SER A 556 -37.33 -0.19 31.36
N ASP A 557 -37.53 -1.50 31.50
CA ASP A 557 -36.47 -2.50 31.48
C ASP A 557 -35.78 -2.51 30.10
N HIS A 558 -34.48 -2.76 30.07
CA HIS A 558 -33.81 -3.29 28.87
C HIS A 558 -32.74 -4.30 29.26
N GLU A 559 -33.05 -5.57 29.00
CA GLU A 559 -32.12 -6.68 29.03
C GLU A 559 -31.29 -6.72 27.72
N ASN A 560 -30.07 -7.23 27.84
CA ASN A 560 -29.34 -8.04 26.85
C ASN A 560 -29.34 -7.61 25.36
N ASP A 561 -28.22 -7.01 24.93
CA ASP A 561 -27.68 -7.16 23.57
C ASP A 561 -26.28 -7.78 23.63
N GLN A 562 -26.23 -9.12 23.65
CA GLN A 562 -25.05 -9.94 23.35
C GLN A 562 -25.46 -11.14 22.50
N LEU A 563 -25.83 -10.92 21.24
CA LEU A 563 -26.13 -11.98 20.26
C LEU A 563 -26.08 -11.42 18.82
N SER A 564 -24.89 -11.38 18.21
CA SER A 564 -24.77 -11.11 16.75
C SER A 564 -23.67 -11.90 16.02
N SER A 565 -22.69 -12.47 16.74
CA SER A 565 -21.60 -13.27 16.14
C SER A 565 -21.99 -14.72 15.78
N SER A 566 -23.12 -15.24 16.27
CA SER A 566 -23.56 -16.61 15.98
C SER A 566 -24.29 -16.79 14.65
N ASP A 567 -24.77 -15.70 14.04
CA ASP A 567 -25.67 -15.77 12.88
C ASP A 567 -24.95 -15.82 11.53
N SER A 568 -23.73 -15.29 11.43
CA SER A 568 -22.88 -15.47 10.24
C SER A 568 -22.47 -16.93 10.06
N LEU A 569 -21.96 -17.56 11.14
CA LEU A 569 -21.55 -18.97 11.13
C LEU A 569 -22.74 -19.94 10.92
N ARG A 570 -23.94 -19.58 11.39
CA ARG A 570 -25.17 -20.33 11.11
C ARG A 570 -25.63 -20.21 9.66
N LYS A 571 -25.53 -19.03 9.04
CA LYS A 571 -25.85 -18.85 7.62
C LYS A 571 -24.94 -19.69 6.71
N HIS A 572 -23.63 -19.74 7.00
CA HIS A 572 -22.71 -20.58 6.23
C HIS A 572 -23.10 -22.06 6.28
N LYS A 573 -23.29 -22.61 7.49
CA LYS A 573 -23.70 -24.02 7.67
C LYS A 573 -25.10 -24.34 7.14
N SER A 574 -25.98 -23.35 7.05
CA SER A 574 -27.31 -23.51 6.42
C SER A 574 -27.20 -23.63 4.90
N LEU A 575 -26.32 -22.86 4.27
CA LEU A 575 -26.10 -22.89 2.82
C LEU A 575 -25.38 -24.18 2.38
N GLU A 576 -24.42 -24.67 3.17
CA GLU A 576 -23.79 -25.99 2.95
C GLU A 576 -24.81 -27.14 3.05
N ALA A 577 -25.77 -27.04 3.98
CA ALA A 577 -26.83 -28.04 4.15
C ALA A 577 -27.84 -28.02 2.98
N GLU A 578 -28.28 -26.84 2.53
CA GLU A 578 -29.15 -26.72 1.35
C GLU A 578 -28.47 -27.24 0.07
N PHE A 579 -27.16 -26.98 -0.10
CA PHE A 579 -26.41 -27.46 -1.27
C PHE A 579 -26.29 -28.99 -1.29
N LEU A 580 -26.05 -29.62 -0.12
CA LEU A 580 -26.02 -31.07 0.02
C LEU A 580 -27.40 -31.72 -0.19
N GLU A 581 -28.50 -31.09 0.24
CA GLU A 581 -29.85 -31.58 -0.08
C GLU A 581 -30.20 -31.43 -1.57
N GLU A 582 -29.73 -30.36 -2.25
CA GLU A 582 -29.94 -30.18 -3.69
C GLU A 582 -29.11 -31.20 -4.52
N GLU A 583 -27.85 -31.46 -4.17
CA GLU A 583 -27.05 -32.53 -4.80
C GLU A 583 -27.67 -33.93 -4.56
N GLN A 584 -28.15 -34.21 -3.35
CA GLN A 584 -28.81 -35.48 -3.03
C GLN A 584 -30.11 -35.67 -3.84
N MET A 585 -30.93 -34.61 -3.99
CA MET A 585 -32.14 -34.66 -4.83
C MET A 585 -31.85 -34.82 -6.32
N ILE A 586 -30.75 -34.25 -6.83
CA ILE A 586 -30.33 -34.45 -8.22
C ILE A 586 -29.83 -35.88 -8.43
N ALA A 587 -29.08 -36.44 -7.47
CA ALA A 587 -28.59 -37.82 -7.51
C ALA A 587 -29.72 -38.86 -7.42
N ASP A 588 -30.76 -38.60 -6.62
CA ASP A 588 -31.95 -39.47 -6.52
C ASP A 588 -32.93 -39.30 -7.70
N SER A 589 -32.70 -38.33 -8.60
CA SER A 589 -33.51 -38.08 -9.80
C SER A 589 -32.87 -38.54 -11.12
N MET A 590 -31.67 -39.14 -11.08
CA MET A 590 -30.97 -39.72 -12.24
C MET A 590 -30.97 -41.26 -12.22
#